data_AF-A0A847VQ50-F1
#
_entry.id   AF-A0A847VQ50-F1
#
_cell.length_a   1.000
_cell.length_b   1.000
_cell.length_c   1.000
_cell.angle_alpha   90.00
_cell.angle_beta   90.00
_cell.angle_gamma   90.00
#
_symmetry.space_group_name_H-M   'P 1'
#
loop_
_entity.id
_entity.type
_entity.pdbx_description
1 polymer ?
#
loop_
_entity_poly.entity_id
_entity_poly.type
_entity_poly.pdbx_seq_one_letter_code
_entity_poly.pdbx_strand_id
1 'polypeptide(L)'
;MSSAPANLSAERIEALLRAALEPTALEVEDDSRRHAGHAGAREGRHYTVRVASARFRGLAPLARHRLVYDALGPLAPQGVHALAIVARLPEEA
;
A
#
# COMPACT_ATOMS: atom_id res chain seq x y z
N MET A 1 -20.56 -12.75 -11.05
CA MET A 1 -19.59 -11.69 -10.66
C MET A 1 -18.61 -12.32 -9.68
N SER A 2 -17.44 -12.74 -10.19
CA SER A 2 -16.51 -13.62 -9.48
C SER A 2 -15.96 -13.00 -8.19
N SER A 3 -16.31 -13.64 -7.08
CA SER A 3 -15.63 -13.47 -5.80
C SER A 3 -14.29 -14.20 -5.87
N ALA A 4 -13.20 -13.46 -6.04
CA ALA A 4 -11.84 -14.00 -5.97
C ALA A 4 -11.36 -14.04 -4.50
N PRO A 5 -10.50 -15.01 -4.12
CA PRO A 5 -10.15 -15.28 -2.73
C PRO A 5 -9.23 -14.20 -2.13
N ALA A 6 -9.16 -14.22 -0.80
CA ALA A 6 -8.52 -13.27 0.11
C ALA A 6 -6.99 -13.12 -0.05
N ASN A 7 -6.52 -12.53 -1.15
CA ASN A 7 -5.12 -12.11 -1.32
C ASN A 7 -5.03 -10.62 -1.62
N LEU A 8 -4.16 -9.90 -0.92
CA LEU A 8 -3.76 -8.53 -1.26
C LEU A 8 -2.92 -8.56 -2.54
N SER A 9 -3.50 -8.09 -3.65
CA SER A 9 -2.78 -7.76 -4.88
C SER A 9 -2.55 -6.25 -4.97
N ALA A 10 -1.59 -5.81 -5.80
CA ALA A 10 -1.35 -4.40 -6.06
C ALA A 10 -2.63 -3.66 -6.49
N GLU A 11 -3.42 -4.24 -7.41
CA GLU A 11 -4.70 -3.68 -7.86
C GLU A 11 -5.71 -3.49 -6.72
N ARG A 12 -5.75 -4.44 -5.76
CA ARG A 12 -6.65 -4.34 -4.59
C ARG A 12 -6.20 -3.23 -3.65
N ILE A 13 -4.90 -3.12 -3.41
CA ILE A 13 -4.29 -2.04 -2.63
C ILE A 13 -4.64 -0.69 -3.28
N GLU A 14 -4.47 -0.58 -4.60
CA GLU A 14 -4.82 0.63 -5.34
C GLU A 14 -6.28 1.01 -5.17
N ALA A 15 -7.20 0.07 -5.36
CA ALA A 15 -8.63 0.32 -5.24
C ALA A 15 -9.04 0.81 -3.83
N LEU A 16 -8.49 0.19 -2.78
CA LEU A 16 -8.76 0.58 -1.39
C LEU A 16 -8.23 1.98 -1.09
N LEU A 17 -6.99 2.27 -1.49
CA LEU A 17 -6.37 3.57 -1.27
C LEU A 17 -7.07 4.68 -2.08
N ARG A 18 -7.49 4.40 -3.31
CA ARG A 18 -8.28 5.34 -4.11
C ARG A 18 -9.61 5.68 -3.43
N ALA A 19 -10.31 4.67 -2.93
CA ALA A 19 -11.60 4.85 -2.27
C ALA A 19 -11.49 5.61 -0.94
N ALA A 20 -10.44 5.36 -0.15
CA ALA A 20 -10.29 5.95 1.18
C ALA A 20 -9.60 7.32 1.19
N LEU A 21 -8.62 7.54 0.31
CA LEU A 21 -7.73 8.70 0.38
C LEU A 21 -7.91 9.68 -0.77
N GLU A 22 -8.70 9.34 -1.80
CA GLU A 22 -8.92 10.16 -3.00
C GLU A 22 -7.61 10.79 -3.52
N PRO A 23 -6.56 9.98 -3.76
CA PRO A 23 -5.25 10.49 -4.11
C PRO A 23 -5.24 11.09 -5.52
N THR A 24 -4.47 12.16 -5.68
CA THR A 24 -4.19 12.77 -6.99
C THR A 24 -3.18 11.97 -7.79
N ALA A 25 -2.26 11.27 -7.11
CA ALA A 25 -1.33 10.32 -7.72
C ALA A 25 -1.20 9.08 -6.83
N LEU A 26 -1.21 7.89 -7.45
CA LEU A 26 -1.09 6.62 -6.76
C LEU A 26 -0.31 5.64 -7.63
N GLU A 27 0.77 5.09 -7.08
CA GLU A 27 1.57 4.01 -7.66
C GLU A 27 1.73 2.91 -6.63
N VAL A 28 1.52 1.66 -7.05
CA VAL A 28 1.75 0.48 -6.21
C VAL A 28 2.65 -0.48 -6.98
N GLU A 29 3.85 -0.72 -6.44
CA GLU A 29 4.86 -1.60 -7.01
C GLU A 29 4.99 -2.87 -6.17
N ASP A 30 5.02 -4.02 -6.84
CA ASP A 30 5.19 -5.34 -6.22
C ASP A 30 6.66 -5.78 -6.32
N ASP A 31 7.39 -5.57 -5.22
CA ASP A 31 8.81 -5.94 -5.09
C ASP A 31 9.01 -7.41 -4.66
N SER A 32 7.93 -8.20 -4.49
CA SER A 32 8.01 -9.60 -4.04
C SER A 32 8.88 -10.48 -4.94
N ARG A 33 9.03 -10.11 -6.22
CA ARG A 33 9.85 -10.85 -7.20
C ARG A 33 11.36 -10.72 -6.98
N ARG A 34 11.86 -9.67 -6.31
CA ARG A 34 13.31 -9.49 -6.11
C ARG A 34 13.91 -10.48 -5.11
N HIS A 35 13.06 -11.23 -4.40
CA HIS A 35 13.47 -12.17 -3.36
C HIS A 35 13.20 -13.64 -3.71
N ALA A 36 12.67 -13.96 -4.90
CA ALA A 36 12.26 -15.31 -5.30
C ALA A 36 13.42 -16.33 -5.51
N GLY A 37 14.64 -16.06 -5.03
CA GLY A 37 15.85 -16.82 -5.37
C GLY A 37 16.62 -17.48 -4.21
N HIS A 38 16.17 -17.37 -2.96
CA HIS A 38 16.90 -17.97 -1.81
C HIS A 38 16.05 -18.96 -1.01
N ALA A 39 16.70 -19.96 -0.40
CA ALA A 39 16.06 -21.02 0.40
C ALA A 39 15.31 -20.52 1.67
N GLY A 40 15.36 -19.23 1.98
CA GLY A 40 14.54 -18.53 2.98
C GLY A 40 13.45 -17.62 2.40
N ALA A 41 13.16 -17.70 1.09
CA ALA A 41 12.20 -16.87 0.35
C ALA A 41 10.73 -17.31 0.51
N ARG A 42 10.41 -17.88 1.67
CA ARG A 42 9.05 -18.02 2.18
C ARG A 42 8.98 -16.94 3.26
N GLU A 43 8.45 -15.75 3.05
CA GLU A 43 7.01 -15.50 3.23
C GLU A 43 6.66 -14.02 2.97
N GLY A 44 7.60 -13.20 2.46
CA GLY A 44 7.42 -11.76 2.41
C GLY A 44 6.94 -11.21 1.08
N ARG A 45 5.64 -10.91 0.95
CA ARG A 45 5.18 -10.00 -0.11
C ARG A 45 5.58 -8.58 0.27
N HIS A 46 6.48 -7.98 -0.51
CA HIS A 46 6.93 -6.60 -0.36
C HIS A 46 6.18 -5.73 -1.37
N TYR A 47 5.52 -4.70 -0.86
CA TYR A 47 4.83 -3.72 -1.70
C TYR A 47 5.36 -2.32 -1.40
N THR A 48 5.57 -1.55 -2.46
CA THR A 48 5.93 -0.13 -2.37
C THR A 48 4.74 0.69 -2.84
N VAL A 49 4.16 1.48 -1.94
CA VAL A 49 3.00 2.34 -2.21
C VAL A 49 3.45 3.79 -2.17
N ARG A 50 3.29 4.48 -3.29
CA ARG A 50 3.50 5.93 -3.41
C ARG A 50 2.16 6.59 -3.61
N VAL A 51 1.78 7.44 -2.68
CA VAL A 51 0.45 8.07 -2.67
C VAL A 51 0.59 9.56 -2.41
N ALA A 52 -0.02 10.36 -3.28
CA ALA A 52 -0.15 11.79 -3.12
C ALA A 52 -1.62 12.15 -2.87
N SER A 53 -1.92 12.76 -1.73
CA SER A 53 -3.29 13.16 -1.38
C SER A 53 -3.31 14.42 -0.52
N ALA A 54 -4.28 15.29 -0.79
CA ALA A 54 -4.54 16.48 0.02
C ALA A 54 -4.93 16.12 1.47
N ARG A 55 -5.39 14.88 1.73
CA ARG A 55 -5.72 14.39 3.08
C ARG A 55 -4.50 14.32 4.00
N PHE A 56 -3.29 14.32 3.45
CA PHE A 56 -2.06 14.34 4.24
C PHE A 56 -1.64 15.74 4.72
N ARG A 57 -2.35 16.80 4.29
CA ARG A 57 -2.03 18.19 4.65
C ARG A 57 -2.17 18.40 6.15
N GLY A 58 -1.13 18.95 6.77
CA GLY A 58 -1.08 19.19 8.21
C GLY A 58 -0.87 17.93 9.07
N LEU A 59 -0.72 16.75 8.47
CA LEU A 59 -0.45 15.51 9.20
C LEU A 59 1.05 15.22 9.29
N ALA A 60 1.48 14.79 10.48
CA ALA A 60 2.82 14.28 10.72
C ALA A 60 3.08 12.99 9.91
N PRO A 61 4.35 12.67 9.56
CA PRO A 61 4.67 11.49 8.74
C PRO A 61 4.07 10.18 9.26
N LEU A 62 4.10 9.95 10.58
CA LEU A 62 3.51 8.77 11.20
C LEU A 62 1.97 8.72 11.03
N ALA A 63 1.29 9.85 11.14
CA ALA A 63 -0.16 9.94 10.95
C ALA A 63 -0.55 9.67 9.49
N ARG A 64 0.26 10.11 8.52
CA ARG A 64 0.07 9.79 7.10
C ARG A 64 0.19 8.28 6.87
N HIS A 65 1.21 7.64 7.43
CA HIS A 65 1.38 6.19 7.32
C HIS A 65 0.21 5.44 7.96
N ARG A 66 -0.27 5.91 9.12
CA ARG A 66 -1.41 5.30 9.80
C ARG A 66 -2.69 5.38 8.97
N LEU A 67 -2.96 6.51 8.31
CA LEU A 67 -4.09 6.61 7.38
C LEU A 67 -4.02 5.62 6.22
N VAL A 68 -2.83 5.41 5.66
CA VAL A 68 -2.64 4.41 4.59
C VAL A 68 -2.89 3.00 5.13
N TYR A 69 -2.36 2.66 6.32
CA TYR A 69 -2.64 1.37 6.95
C TYR A 69 -4.13 1.19 7.27
N ASP A 70 -4.79 2.21 7.81
CA ASP A 70 -6.22 2.19 8.13
C ASP A 70 -7.07 2.00 6.87
N ALA A 71 -6.68 2.62 5.75
CA ALA A 71 -7.32 2.44 4.45
C ALA A 71 -7.17 1.02 3.88
N LEU A 72 -6.03 0.36 4.13
CA LEU A 72 -5.83 -1.06 3.77
C LEU A 72 -6.57 -2.01 4.72
N GLY A 73 -6.93 -1.53 5.91
CA GLY A 73 -7.73 -2.24 6.88
C GLY A 73 -7.05 -3.50 7.43
N PRO A 74 -7.82 -4.48 7.96
CA PRO A 74 -7.28 -5.67 8.61
C PRO A 74 -6.55 -6.63 7.66
N LEU A 75 -6.55 -6.34 6.36
CA LEU A 75 -5.85 -7.13 5.35
C LEU A 75 -4.33 -6.94 5.41
N ALA A 76 -3.85 -5.73 5.78
CA ALA A 76 -2.42 -5.42 5.82
C ALA A 76 -1.58 -6.40 6.67
N PRO A 77 -1.96 -6.72 7.93
CA PRO A 77 -1.21 -7.69 8.74
C PRO A 77 -1.35 -9.15 8.28
N GLN A 78 -2.28 -9.47 7.37
CA GLN A 78 -2.56 -10.85 6.96
C GLN A 78 -1.83 -11.26 5.67
N GLY A 79 -1.28 -10.30 4.90
CA GLY A 79 -0.72 -10.59 3.57
C GLY A 79 0.53 -9.81 3.18
N VAL A 80 0.94 -8.79 3.95
CA VAL A 80 2.11 -7.96 3.64
C VAL A 80 3.12 -8.06 4.78
N HIS A 81 4.30 -8.63 4.51
CA HIS A 81 5.39 -8.66 5.50
C HIS A 81 6.02 -7.28 5.69
N ALA A 82 6.15 -6.49 4.61
CA ALA A 82 6.61 -5.12 4.69
C ALA A 82 6.01 -4.28 3.57
N LEU A 83 5.38 -3.16 3.96
CA LEU A 83 4.81 -2.16 3.08
C LEU A 83 5.67 -0.89 3.17
N ALA A 84 6.36 -0.52 2.09
CA ALA A 84 7.02 0.77 2.00
C ALA A 84 5.97 1.82 1.62
N ILE A 85 5.69 2.78 2.51
CA ILE A 85 4.71 3.84 2.28
C ILE A 85 5.45 5.14 2.02
N VAL A 86 5.13 5.78 0.90
CA VAL A 86 5.59 7.12 0.54
C VAL A 86 4.37 8.01 0.39
N ALA A 87 3.98 8.67 1.49
CA ALA A 87 2.82 9.54 1.56
C ALA A 87 3.20 11.02 1.45
N ARG A 88 2.92 11.63 0.30
CA ARG A 88 3.29 13.02 -0.03
C ARG A 88 2.06 13.90 -0.26
N LEU A 89 2.22 15.20 -0.20
CA LEU A 89 1.18 16.11 -0.66
C LEU A 89 1.13 16.13 -2.20
N PRO A 90 -0.02 16.46 -2.82
CA PRO A 90 -0.14 16.61 -4.29
C PRO A 90 0.84 17.64 -4.86
N GLU A 91 1.20 18.62 -4.04
CA GLU A 91 2.14 19.71 -4.31
C GLU A 91 3.63 19.29 -4.16
N GLU A 92 3.89 18.11 -3.59
CA GLU A 92 5.22 17.50 -3.41
C GLU A 92 5.44 16.28 -4.35
N ALA A 93 4.46 15.99 -5.22
CA ALA A 93 4.38 14.79 -6.07
C ALA A 93 5.08 14.97 -7.42
#